data_AF-A0A562EN41-F1
#
_entry.id   AF-A0A562EN41-F1
#
_cell.length_a   1.000
_cell.length_b   1.000
_cell.length_c   1.000
_cell.angle_alpha   90.00
_cell.angle_beta   90.00
_cell.angle_gamma   90.00
#
_symmetry.space_group_name_H-M   'P 1'
#
loop_
_entity.id
_entity.type
_entity.pdbx_description
1 polymer ?
#
loop_
_entity_poly.entity_id
_entity_poly.type
_entity_poly.pdbx_seq_one_letter_code
_entity_poly.pdbx_strand_id
1 'polypeptide(L)'
;ETMGADPFCGAIYVFRAKRADRVKLVYFDGTGVCLLAKRLEDGKFCWPAITDGVVRLTAAQLQALLEGLDWRRVHDARETRAPVAAS
;
A
#
# COMPACT_ATOMS: atom_id res chain seq x y z
N GLU A 1 -3.06 17.38 -12.57
CA GLU A 1 -2.60 17.96 -11.30
C GLU A 1 -1.15 17.52 -11.09
N THR A 2 -0.25 18.45 -10.81
CA THR A 2 1.17 18.12 -10.55
C THR A 2 1.31 17.88 -9.06
N MET A 3 1.58 16.64 -8.66
CA MET A 3 1.90 16.33 -7.26
C MET A 3 3.25 16.99 -6.95
N GLY A 4 3.26 18.04 -6.14
CA GLY A 4 4.44 18.89 -5.85
C GLY A 4 5.55 18.22 -5.03
N ALA A 5 5.62 16.90 -5.03
CA ALA A 5 6.67 16.11 -4.39
C ALA A 5 7.69 15.64 -5.42
N ASP A 6 8.96 15.56 -5.03
CA ASP A 6 10.02 14.99 -5.85
C ASP A 6 9.70 13.53 -6.20
N PRO A 7 9.52 13.15 -7.48
CA PRO A 7 9.19 11.79 -7.86
C PRO A 7 10.32 10.79 -7.60
N PHE A 8 11.53 11.25 -7.29
CA PHE A 8 12.71 10.42 -7.04
C PHE A 8 13.00 10.20 -5.55
N CYS A 9 12.17 10.74 -4.64
CA CYS A 9 12.38 10.64 -3.19
C CYS A 9 11.95 9.28 -2.57
N GLY A 10 11.78 8.24 -3.39
CA GLY A 10 11.28 6.93 -2.96
C GLY A 10 9.75 6.87 -2.79
N ALA A 11 9.03 7.91 -3.22
CA ALA A 11 7.57 7.87 -3.26
C ALA A 11 7.07 6.83 -4.28
N ILE A 12 6.00 6.11 -3.92
CA ILE A 12 5.29 5.20 -4.82
C ILE A 12 3.97 5.83 -5.21
N TYR A 13 3.79 6.09 -6.50
CA TYR A 13 2.55 6.60 -7.06
C TYR A 13 1.66 5.45 -7.47
N VAL A 14 0.49 5.33 -6.83
CA VAL A 14 -0.43 4.21 -7.05
C VAL A 14 -1.67 4.70 -7.77
N PHE A 15 -1.91 4.17 -8.97
CA PHE A 15 -3.08 4.46 -9.79
C PHE A 15 -4.02 3.27 -9.79
N ARG A 16 -5.28 3.48 -9.41
CA ARG A 16 -6.33 2.45 -9.41
C ARG A 16 -7.29 2.66 -10.56
N ALA A 17 -7.62 1.59 -11.29
CA ALA A 17 -8.68 1.64 -12.31
C ALA A 17 -10.06 1.92 -11.70
N LYS A 18 -11.00 2.48 -12.48
CA LYS A 18 -12.37 2.77 -12.04
C LYS A 18 -13.11 1.54 -11.49
N ARG A 19 -12.84 0.36 -12.05
CA ARG A 19 -13.42 -0.92 -11.59
C ARG A 19 -12.78 -1.48 -10.31
N ALA A 20 -11.68 -0.87 -9.87
CA ALA A 20 -10.88 -1.28 -8.71
C ALA A 20 -10.29 -2.71 -8.79
N ASP A 21 -10.29 -3.35 -9.95
CA ASP A 21 -9.67 -4.67 -10.19
C ASP A 21 -8.20 -4.56 -10.62
N ARG A 22 -7.69 -3.33 -10.86
CA ARG A 22 -6.34 -3.08 -11.36
C ARG A 22 -5.66 -1.93 -10.64
N VAL A 23 -4.36 -2.09 -10.42
CA VAL A 23 -3.47 -1.04 -9.93
C VAL A 23 -2.20 -0.94 -10.78
N LYS A 24 -1.64 0.27 -10.86
CA LYS A 24 -0.30 0.54 -11.38
C LYS A 24 0.49 1.28 -10.33
N LEU A 25 1.70 0.82 -10.03
CA LEU A 25 2.65 1.46 -9.11
C LEU A 25 3.81 1.98 -9.93
N VAL A 26 4.11 3.27 -9.80
CA VAL A 26 5.26 3.94 -10.43
C VAL A 26 6.16 4.49 -9.34
N TYR A 27 7.44 4.15 -9.37
CA TYR A 27 8.43 4.59 -8.38
C TYR A 27 9.83 4.59 -8.98
N PHE A 28 10.75 5.35 -8.39
CA PHE A 28 12.17 5.30 -8.72
C PHE A 28 12.90 4.44 -7.67
N ASP A 29 13.69 3.47 -8.11
CA ASP A 29 14.39 2.53 -7.21
C ASP A 29 15.80 2.98 -6.80
N GLY A 30 16.23 4.16 -7.25
CA GLY A 30 17.59 4.67 -7.10
C GLY A 30 18.43 4.56 -8.37
N THR A 31 18.05 3.68 -9.30
CA THR A 31 18.75 3.44 -10.58
C THR A 31 17.88 3.73 -11.80
N GLY A 32 16.57 3.57 -11.67
CA GLY A 32 15.63 3.73 -12.76
C GLY A 32 14.19 3.85 -12.30
N VAL A 33 13.31 4.20 -13.25
CA VAL A 33 11.86 4.23 -13.03
C VAL A 33 11.32 2.82 -13.21
N CYS A 34 10.63 2.32 -12.19
CA CYS A 34 9.96 1.04 -12.18
C CYS A 34 8.45 1.20 -12.36
N LEU A 35 7.84 0.25 -13.09
CA LEU A 35 6.39 0.11 -13.22
C LEU A 35 5.98 -1.30 -12.81
N LEU A 36 5.11 -1.41 -11.81
CA LEU A 36 4.38 -2.63 -11.51
C LEU A 36 2.92 -2.45 -11.93
N ALA A 37 2.41 -3.38 -12.74
CA ALA A 37 1.00 -3.43 -13.11
C ALA A 37 0.39 -4.74 -12.61
N LYS A 38 -0.68 -4.66 -11.82
CA LYS A 38 -1.37 -5.84 -11.28
C LYS A 38 -2.87 -5.77 -11.54
N ARG A 39 -3.43 -6.91 -11.93
CA ARG A 39 -4.86 -7.18 -11.99
C ARG A 39 -5.20 -8.27 -10.98
N LEU A 40 -6.29 -8.10 -10.24
CA LEU A 40 -6.88 -9.20 -9.49
C LEU A 40 -7.79 -9.99 -10.46
N GLU A 41 -7.60 -11.30 -10.49
CA GLU A 41 -8.44 -12.19 -11.31
C GLU A 41 -9.86 -12.30 -10.72
N ASP A 42 -9.97 -12.17 -9.39
CA ASP A 42 -11.23 -12.05 -8.67
C ASP A 42 -11.17 -10.96 -7.58
N GLY A 43 -12.29 -10.31 -7.31
CA GLY A 43 -12.40 -9.26 -6.30
C GLY A 43 -11.92 -7.87 -6.73
N LYS A 44 -11.70 -6.99 -5.74
CA LYS A 44 -11.33 -5.58 -5.93
C LYS A 44 -10.32 -5.17 -4.87
N PHE A 45 -9.39 -4.30 -5.25
CA PHE A 45 -8.48 -3.67 -4.31
C PHE A 45 -9.25 -2.83 -3.30
N CYS A 46 -8.93 -3.04 -2.02
CA CYS A 46 -9.38 -2.17 -0.95
C CYS A 46 -8.70 -0.80 -1.10
N TRP A 47 -9.51 0.24 -1.31
CA TRP A 47 -9.02 1.59 -1.55
C TRP A 47 -9.56 2.56 -0.50
N PRO A 48 -8.74 3.48 0.03
CA PRO A 48 -9.23 4.49 0.96
C PRO A 48 -10.21 5.45 0.26
N ALA A 49 -11.05 6.13 1.06
CA ALA A 49 -11.83 7.24 0.57
C ALA A 49 -10.89 8.31 0.01
N ILE A 50 -11.35 9.02 -1.04
CA ILE A 50 -10.59 10.09 -1.69
C ILE A 50 -10.64 11.29 -0.74
N THR A 51 -9.72 11.33 0.21
CA THR A 51 -9.68 12.44 1.18
C THR A 51 -8.27 12.96 1.41
N ASP A 52 -7.22 12.14 1.27
CA ASP A 52 -5.85 12.57 1.60
C ASP A 52 -4.85 12.20 0.51
N GLY A 53 -4.15 13.22 0.00
CA GLY A 53 -3.24 13.13 -1.14
C GLY A 53 -2.00 12.23 -0.95
N VAL A 54 -1.81 11.59 0.21
CA VAL A 54 -0.71 10.64 0.51
C VAL A 54 -1.15 9.60 1.53
N VAL A 55 -0.85 8.31 1.29
CA VAL A 55 -1.03 7.22 2.26
C VAL A 55 0.33 6.64 2.63
N ARG A 56 0.59 6.48 3.93
CA ARG A 56 1.76 5.75 4.43
C ARG A 56 1.39 4.29 4.67
N LEU A 57 2.10 3.38 4.01
CA LEU A 57 1.93 1.94 4.18
C LEU A 57 3.22 1.34 4.73
N THR A 58 3.10 0.37 5.64
CA THR A 58 4.20 -0.54 5.95
C THR A 58 4.43 -1.52 4.79
N ALA A 59 5.57 -2.21 4.78
CA ALA A 59 5.83 -3.25 3.79
C ALA A 59 4.74 -4.34 3.80
N ALA A 60 4.30 -4.75 4.99
CA ALA A 60 3.23 -5.74 5.15
C ALA A 60 1.89 -5.23 4.59
N GLN A 61 1.54 -3.97 4.82
CA GLN A 61 0.33 -3.37 4.25
C GLN A 61 0.40 -3.25 2.73
N LEU A 62 1.56 -2.92 2.16
CA LEU A 62 1.76 -2.90 0.72
C LEU A 62 1.62 -4.31 0.10
N GLN A 63 2.21 -5.33 0.73
CA GLN A 63 2.04 -6.73 0.29
C GLN A 63 0.57 -7.15 0.33
N ALA A 64 -0.12 -6.91 1.45
CA ALA A 64 -1.54 -7.22 1.57
C ALA A 64 -2.40 -6.48 0.53
N LEU A 65 -2.10 -5.20 0.25
CA LEU A 65 -2.75 -4.47 -0.84
C LEU A 65 -2.53 -5.17 -2.18
N LEU A 66 -1.28 -5.55 -2.51
CA LEU A 66 -0.96 -6.23 -3.75
C LEU A 66 -1.66 -7.60 -3.83
N GLU A 67 -1.87 -8.30 -2.72
CA GLU A 67 -2.63 -9.56 -2.65
C GLU A 67 -4.15 -9.37 -2.74
N GLY A 68 -4.65 -8.12 -2.75
CA GLY A 68 -6.08 -7.82 -2.81
C GLY A 68 -6.78 -7.91 -1.45
N LEU A 69 -6.03 -8.03 -0.35
CA LEU A 69 -6.54 -8.06 1.01
C LEU A 69 -6.89 -6.64 1.51
N ASP A 70 -7.70 -6.56 2.56
CA ASP A 70 -7.96 -5.29 3.25
C ASP A 70 -6.73 -4.90 4.09
N TRP A 71 -5.77 -4.23 3.45
CA TRP A 71 -4.52 -3.77 4.05
C TRP A 71 -4.72 -2.88 5.28
N ARG A 72 -5.89 -2.24 5.44
CA ARG A 72 -6.21 -1.41 6.62
C ARG A 72 -6.37 -2.23 7.89
N ARG A 73 -6.62 -3.54 7.74
CA ARG A 73 -6.69 -4.51 8.85
C ARG A 73 -5.32 -5.12 9.17
N VAL A 74 -4.30 -4.86 8.35
CA VAL A 74 -2.95 -5.31 8.61
C VAL A 74 -2.28 -4.33 9.55
N HIS A 75 -2.00 -4.81 10.75
CA HIS A 75 -1.26 -4.11 11.78
C HIS A 75 -0.04 -4.95 12.18
N ASP A 76 0.97 -4.28 12.72
CA ASP A 76 2.12 -4.97 13.31
C ASP A 76 1.64 -5.92 14.43
N ALA A 77 2.37 -7.02 14.64
CA ALA A 77 2.07 -7.89 15.76
C ALA A 77 2.24 -7.08 17.04
N ARG A 78 1.14 -6.89 17.80
CA ARG A 78 1.27 -6.31 19.14
C ARG A 78 2.23 -7.19 19.91
N GLU A 79 3.29 -6.61 20.45
CA GLU A 79 4.16 -7.28 21.39
C GLU A 79 3.28 -7.79 22.55
N THR A 80 3.06 -9.10 22.57
CA THR A 80 2.32 -9.73 23.65
C THR A 80 3.22 -9.70 24.85
N ARG A 81 2.91 -8.80 25.81
CA ARG A 81 3.57 -8.82 27.12
C ARG A 81 3.45 -10.23 27.69
N ALA A 82 4.57 -10.81 28.09
CA ALA A 82 4.57 -12.10 28.75
C ALA A 82 3.64 -12.03 29.98
N PRO A 83 2.76 -13.02 30.19
CA PRO A 83 1.93 -13.05 31.37
C PRO A 83 2.83 -13.08 32.62
N VAL A 84 2.56 -12.19 33.57
CA VAL A 84 3.22 -12.21 34.87
C VAL A 84 2.48 -13.23 35.74
N ALA A 85 3.20 -14.12 36.42
CA ALA A 85 2.60 -15.09 37.32
C ALA A 85 1.74 -14.36 38.38
N ALA A 86 0.52 -14.85 38.58
CA ALA A 86 -0.33 -14.36 39.66
C ALA A 86 0.33 -14.68 41.01
N SER A 87 0.45 -13.68 41.87
CA SER A 87 0.97 -13.81 43.24
C SER A 87 -0.02 -14.50 44.17
#